data_AF-A0A952TJP1-F1
#
_entry.id   AF-A0A952TJP1-F1
#
_cell.length_a   1.000
_cell.length_b   1.000
_cell.length_c   1.000
_cell.angle_alpha   90.00
_cell.angle_beta   90.00
_cell.angle_gamma   90.00
#
_symmetry.space_group_name_H-M   'P 1'
#
loop_
_entity.id
_entity.type
_entity.pdbx_description
1 polymer ?
#
loop_
_entity_poly.entity_id
_entity_poly.type
_entity_poly.pdbx_seq_one_letter_code
_entity_poly.pdbx_strand_id
1 'polypeptide(L)'
;MLKGLTRETYDHFLSSCLKPWESAALMTAGGETLSLRYETLSDVGTLPQAGRVALQYLKVGPGDLVVLNDPFSGGNLLSNLTLIYGMEHECGGLVLVVRTGFRARLNLGERLDEEGLRIPPTPLAQKGEWMEPLLQALVTHPQAPFGCEARLRQLFAQMRSLSQRLSPPTRDWKPYLNECRQETLGFLSDIPHGETKVEQRLAGGELLRLNLEVTGEHVNFDFSGTSPSKKIGLTDSAVQGACFGALVAYFHQNLGINESSLSISHVSAPLGSWLNSKYPTPTFRGMTEGVHRVAHLVWQALTDLASQAAVAPSPSSPTWLSLQFEDGSMFFDSLPGGVGAHAKSGGASALHLWVRSPIVNSIEQIESKFPLRILQAGPRKGSGGDGASRGGDGMIKTYELLKPAHLQWIQSTGDAKGFRGGEAGQSSLLKIEGADKAQVLKAEVGALDLAAGTKIEVLTAGGGGYGPGKQS
;
A
#
# COMPACT_ATOMS: atom_id res chain seq x y z
N MET A 1 3.90 32.64 -32.63
CA MET A 1 4.76 31.47 -32.32
C MET A 1 4.83 31.34 -30.80
N LEU A 2 3.88 30.62 -30.20
CA LEU A 2 3.99 30.22 -28.79
C LEU A 2 5.11 29.18 -28.73
N LYS A 3 6.23 29.52 -28.08
CA LYS A 3 7.26 28.51 -27.74
C LYS A 3 6.54 27.37 -27.02
N GLY A 4 6.72 26.14 -27.50
CA GLY A 4 6.13 24.96 -26.87
C GLY A 4 6.51 24.92 -25.39
N LEU A 5 5.58 24.53 -24.52
CA LEU A 5 5.84 24.31 -23.11
C LEU A 5 6.93 23.24 -22.98
N THR A 6 7.90 23.47 -22.09
CA THR A 6 8.95 22.47 -21.82
C THR A 6 8.42 21.42 -20.85
N ARG A 7 9.00 20.21 -20.92
CA ARG A 7 8.76 19.14 -19.94
C ARG A 7 8.88 19.62 -18.49
N GLU A 8 9.92 20.39 -18.21
CA GLU A 8 10.19 20.98 -16.91
C GLU A 8 9.04 21.87 -16.40
N THR A 9 8.34 22.58 -17.29
CA THR A 9 7.20 23.42 -16.91
C THR A 9 6.03 22.57 -16.43
N TYR A 10 5.76 21.45 -17.10
CA TYR A 10 4.75 20.48 -16.67
C TYR A 10 5.10 19.87 -15.32
N ASP A 11 6.31 19.32 -15.20
CA ASP A 11 6.76 18.63 -13.99
C ASP A 11 6.81 19.57 -12.78
N HIS A 12 7.20 20.83 -12.97
CA HIS A 12 7.18 21.84 -11.90
C HIS A 12 5.75 22.10 -11.38
N PHE A 13 4.78 22.27 -12.27
CA PHE A 13 3.38 22.46 -11.89
C PHE A 13 2.82 21.22 -11.18
N LEU A 14 3.02 20.03 -11.77
CA LEU A 14 2.53 18.77 -11.21
C LEU A 14 3.13 18.48 -9.83
N SER A 15 4.44 18.67 -9.68
CA SER A 15 5.12 18.55 -8.40
C SER A 15 4.61 19.56 -7.38
N SER A 16 4.35 20.81 -7.78
CA SER A 16 3.80 21.84 -6.90
C SER A 16 2.38 21.51 -6.42
N CYS A 17 1.57 20.86 -7.26
CA CYS A 17 0.25 20.37 -6.87
C CYS A 17 0.32 19.21 -5.86
N LEU A 18 1.29 18.30 -6.01
CA LEU A 18 1.35 17.05 -5.25
C LEU A 18 2.24 17.09 -4.00
N LYS A 19 3.22 18.00 -3.95
CA LYS A 19 4.18 18.14 -2.84
C LYS A 19 3.53 18.34 -1.46
N PRO A 20 2.39 19.05 -1.30
CA PRO A 20 1.75 19.22 0.00
C PRO A 20 1.12 17.95 0.58
N TRP A 21 0.92 16.91 -0.24
CA TRP A 21 0.16 15.71 0.12
C TRP A 21 1.06 14.49 0.23
N GLU A 22 0.74 13.58 1.13
CA GLU A 22 1.43 12.29 1.24
C GLU A 22 1.02 11.36 0.10
N SER A 23 -0.30 11.25 -0.14
CA SER A 23 -0.89 10.43 -1.19
C SER A 23 -1.93 11.24 -1.96
N ALA A 24 -1.68 11.50 -3.24
CA ALA A 24 -2.53 12.32 -4.10
C ALA A 24 -2.33 12.06 -5.59
N ALA A 25 -3.37 12.29 -6.38
CA ALA A 25 -3.32 12.30 -7.84
C ALA A 25 -3.92 13.60 -8.38
N LEU A 26 -3.31 14.15 -9.43
CA LEU A 26 -3.89 15.24 -10.20
C LEU A 26 -4.44 14.67 -11.50
N MET A 27 -5.70 14.98 -11.79
CA MET A 27 -6.43 14.41 -12.91
C MET A 27 -7.11 15.50 -13.74
N THR A 28 -7.34 15.21 -15.02
CA THR A 28 -8.24 16.03 -15.85
C THR A 28 -9.69 15.82 -15.40
N ALA A 29 -10.58 16.77 -15.68
CA ALA A 29 -12.02 16.57 -15.50
C ALA A 29 -12.60 15.41 -16.35
N GLY A 30 -11.84 14.92 -17.35
CA GLY A 30 -12.17 13.73 -18.13
C GLY A 30 -11.75 12.41 -17.49
N GLY A 31 -11.06 12.44 -16.34
CA GLY A 31 -10.64 11.24 -15.62
C GLY A 31 -9.27 10.68 -16.01
N GLU A 32 -8.49 11.42 -16.81
CA GLU A 32 -7.11 11.05 -17.15
C GLU A 32 -6.16 11.48 -16.03
N THR A 33 -5.28 10.59 -15.60
CA THR A 33 -4.30 10.89 -14.55
C THR A 33 -3.10 11.63 -15.13
N LEU A 34 -2.77 12.81 -14.61
CA LEU A 34 -1.62 13.61 -15.09
C LEU A 34 -0.35 13.30 -14.32
N SER A 35 -0.48 13.10 -13.01
CA SER A 35 0.62 12.74 -12.11
C SER A 35 0.06 12.20 -10.80
N LEU A 36 0.85 11.38 -10.11
CA LEU A 36 0.48 10.74 -8.86
C LEU A 36 1.67 10.71 -7.90
N ARG A 37 1.37 10.91 -6.61
CA ARG A 37 2.26 10.68 -5.48
C ARG A 37 1.57 9.68 -4.54
N TYR A 38 2.30 8.67 -4.08
CA TYR A 38 1.75 7.56 -3.31
C TYR A 38 2.60 7.21 -2.09
N GLU A 39 1.95 6.59 -1.11
CA GLU A 39 2.57 6.02 0.09
C GLU A 39 2.62 4.49 0.04
N THR A 40 1.66 3.88 -0.66
CA THR A 40 1.53 2.43 -0.82
C THR A 40 1.37 2.07 -2.29
N LEU A 41 1.77 0.85 -2.69
CA LEU A 41 1.54 0.38 -4.06
C LEU A 41 0.06 0.42 -4.45
N SER A 42 -0.85 0.18 -3.50
CA SER A 42 -2.30 0.20 -3.77
C SER A 42 -2.79 1.57 -4.24
N ASP A 43 -2.18 2.67 -3.77
CA ASP A 43 -2.57 4.04 -4.14
C ASP A 43 -2.39 4.30 -5.64
N VAL A 44 -1.40 3.66 -6.28
CA VAL A 44 -1.09 3.79 -7.71
C VAL A 44 -2.30 3.47 -8.58
N GLY A 45 -3.09 2.46 -8.22
CA GLY A 45 -4.31 2.11 -8.96
C GLY A 45 -5.59 2.66 -8.32
N THR A 46 -5.65 2.75 -6.99
CA THR A 46 -6.88 3.14 -6.28
C THR A 46 -7.15 4.65 -6.32
N LEU A 47 -6.13 5.53 -6.31
CA LEU A 47 -6.35 6.98 -6.42
C LEU A 47 -6.95 7.39 -7.79
N PRO A 48 -6.43 6.94 -8.95
CA PRO A 48 -7.06 7.19 -10.23
C PRO A 48 -8.48 6.63 -10.28
N GLN A 49 -8.69 5.42 -9.76
CA GLN A 49 -10.01 4.80 -9.74
C GLN A 49 -11.02 5.63 -8.93
N ALA A 50 -10.62 6.13 -7.76
CA ALA A 50 -11.45 7.00 -6.93
C ALA A 50 -11.90 8.26 -7.68
N GLY A 51 -10.98 8.92 -8.38
CA GLY A 51 -11.28 10.09 -9.19
C GLY A 51 -12.23 9.76 -10.35
N ARG A 52 -11.96 8.70 -11.11
CA ARG A 52 -12.80 8.28 -12.25
C ARG A 52 -14.21 7.90 -11.82
N VAL A 53 -14.34 7.11 -10.76
CA VAL A 53 -15.64 6.70 -10.22
C VAL A 53 -16.43 7.92 -9.72
N ALA A 54 -15.79 8.83 -8.99
CA ALA A 54 -16.45 10.06 -8.56
C ALA A 54 -16.95 10.89 -9.75
N LEU A 55 -16.11 11.09 -10.78
CA LEU A 55 -16.45 11.85 -11.99
C LEU A 55 -17.51 11.18 -12.88
N GLN A 56 -17.64 9.85 -12.82
CA GLN A 56 -18.67 9.10 -13.52
C GLN A 56 -20.06 9.37 -12.94
N TYR A 57 -20.17 9.46 -11.61
CA TYR A 57 -21.45 9.60 -10.92
C TYR A 57 -21.80 11.05 -10.56
N LEU A 58 -20.81 11.93 -10.46
CA LEU A 58 -20.97 13.29 -9.96
C LEU A 58 -20.27 14.28 -10.89
N LYS A 59 -20.94 15.40 -11.17
CA LYS A 59 -20.30 16.55 -11.79
C LYS A 59 -19.54 17.32 -10.72
N VAL A 60 -18.22 17.20 -10.71
CA VAL A 60 -17.34 17.90 -9.77
C VAL A 60 -16.91 19.23 -10.40
N GLY A 61 -17.54 20.32 -9.99
CA GLY A 61 -17.21 21.67 -10.41
C GLY A 61 -16.18 22.34 -9.50
N PRO A 62 -15.73 23.56 -9.86
CA PRO A 62 -14.78 24.29 -9.05
C PRO A 62 -15.28 24.58 -7.63
N GLY A 63 -14.45 24.28 -6.64
CA GLY A 63 -14.79 24.44 -5.23
C GLY A 63 -15.71 23.35 -4.68
N ASP A 64 -16.13 22.38 -5.49
CA ASP A 64 -16.85 21.20 -5.02
C ASP A 64 -15.87 20.22 -4.34
N LEU A 65 -16.35 19.54 -3.31
CA LEU A 65 -15.61 18.49 -2.60
C LEU A 65 -16.47 17.24 -2.52
N VAL A 66 -15.92 16.11 -2.97
CA VAL A 66 -16.51 14.78 -2.81
C VAL A 66 -15.61 13.95 -1.90
N VAL A 67 -16.21 13.15 -1.02
CA VAL A 67 -15.50 12.17 -0.18
C VAL A 67 -15.91 10.75 -0.57
N LEU A 68 -14.97 9.81 -0.46
CA LEU A 68 -15.23 8.38 -0.48
C LEU A 68 -14.18 7.62 0.33
N ASN A 69 -14.51 6.41 0.76
CA ASN A 69 -13.54 5.42 1.23
C ASN A 69 -13.91 3.98 0.80
N ASP A 70 -15.01 3.81 0.07
CA ASP A 70 -15.45 2.53 -0.44
C ASP A 70 -14.35 1.86 -1.29
N PRO A 71 -13.82 0.68 -0.89
CA PRO A 71 -12.77 -0.01 -1.65
C PRO A 71 -13.16 -0.27 -3.09
N PHE A 72 -14.43 -0.64 -3.34
CA PHE A 72 -14.93 -0.93 -4.69
C PHE A 72 -15.12 0.32 -5.56
N SER A 73 -15.01 1.51 -4.95
CA SER A 73 -15.02 2.81 -5.61
C SER A 73 -13.62 3.46 -5.63
N GLY A 74 -12.55 2.68 -5.42
CA GLY A 74 -11.18 3.18 -5.39
C GLY A 74 -10.68 3.62 -4.01
N GLY A 75 -11.39 3.29 -2.92
CA GLY A 75 -10.84 3.37 -1.56
C GLY A 75 -9.75 2.30 -1.33
N ASN A 76 -8.98 2.44 -0.23
CA ASN A 76 -8.06 1.38 0.20
C ASN A 76 -8.50 0.72 1.52
N LEU A 77 -8.41 1.44 2.63
CA LEU A 77 -8.90 1.03 3.94
C LEU A 77 -10.06 1.94 4.35
N LEU A 78 -11.05 1.40 5.05
CA LEU A 78 -12.19 2.21 5.53
C LEU A 78 -11.78 3.29 6.54
N SER A 79 -10.61 3.14 7.18
CA SER A 79 -10.03 4.18 8.04
C SER A 79 -9.48 5.38 7.26
N ASN A 80 -9.35 5.31 5.94
CA ASN A 80 -8.76 6.36 5.11
C ASN A 80 -9.85 7.03 4.30
N LEU A 81 -9.87 8.37 4.27
CA LEU A 81 -10.78 9.12 3.41
C LEU A 81 -10.06 9.59 2.16
N THR A 82 -10.69 9.43 1.00
CA THR A 82 -10.25 9.98 -0.28
C THR A 82 -11.14 11.16 -0.63
N LEU A 83 -10.52 12.31 -0.85
CA LEU A 83 -11.15 13.58 -1.16
C LEU A 83 -10.89 13.93 -2.61
N ILE A 84 -11.94 14.30 -3.33
CA ILE A 84 -11.91 14.68 -4.74
C ILE A 84 -12.36 16.14 -4.80
N TYR A 85 -11.45 17.03 -5.13
CA TYR A 85 -11.66 18.48 -5.14
C TYR A 85 -11.58 19.04 -6.56
N GLY A 86 -12.61 19.75 -6.98
CA GLY A 86 -12.64 20.42 -8.28
C GLY A 86 -11.90 21.75 -8.26
N MET A 87 -10.95 21.92 -9.18
CA MET A 87 -10.13 23.12 -9.30
C MET A 87 -10.59 23.96 -10.51
N GLU A 88 -10.80 25.26 -10.31
CA GLU A 88 -11.05 26.21 -11.40
C GLU A 88 -9.75 26.61 -12.05
N HIS A 89 -9.68 26.47 -13.38
CA HIS A 89 -8.61 27.09 -14.13
C HIS A 89 -9.11 27.67 -15.44
N GLU A 90 -8.51 28.79 -15.84
CA GLU A 90 -8.69 29.34 -17.18
C GLU A 90 -8.37 28.28 -18.25
N CYS A 91 -7.51 27.31 -17.93
CA CYS A 91 -7.14 26.23 -18.83
C CYS A 91 -8.00 24.94 -18.74
N GLY A 92 -9.22 25.00 -18.19
CA GLY A 92 -10.10 23.83 -18.09
C GLY A 92 -10.10 23.18 -16.72
N GLY A 93 -11.02 22.25 -16.49
CA GLY A 93 -11.23 21.63 -15.18
C GLY A 93 -10.15 20.60 -14.85
N LEU A 94 -9.53 20.77 -13.68
CA LEU A 94 -8.70 19.75 -13.04
C LEU A 94 -9.36 19.27 -11.76
N VAL A 95 -9.00 18.06 -11.36
CA VAL A 95 -9.44 17.46 -10.12
C VAL A 95 -8.24 16.99 -9.34
N LEU A 96 -8.18 17.40 -8.08
CA LEU A 96 -7.17 16.93 -7.14
C LEU A 96 -7.81 15.84 -6.27
N VAL A 97 -7.26 14.64 -6.34
CA VAL A 97 -7.63 13.51 -5.50
C VAL A 97 -6.59 13.39 -4.39
N VAL A 98 -6.99 13.47 -3.13
CA VAL A 98 -6.08 13.36 -1.98
C VAL A 98 -6.60 12.30 -1.02
N ARG A 99 -5.71 11.39 -0.61
CA ARG A 99 -6.02 10.44 0.44
C ARG A 99 -5.41 10.87 1.76
N THR A 100 -6.22 10.85 2.80
CA THR A 100 -5.78 11.06 4.18
C THR A 100 -6.08 9.82 4.99
N GLY A 101 -5.04 9.27 5.62
CA GLY A 101 -5.21 8.21 6.59
C GLY A 101 -5.68 8.74 7.93
N PHE A 102 -6.48 7.96 8.63
CA PHE A 102 -6.70 8.11 10.06
C PHE A 102 -6.16 6.89 10.80
N ARG A 103 -6.14 6.94 12.13
CA ARG A 103 -5.67 5.80 12.93
C ARG A 103 -6.46 4.55 12.57
N ALA A 104 -5.80 3.64 11.86
CA ALA A 104 -6.35 2.34 11.54
C ALA A 104 -6.44 1.50 12.82
N ARG A 105 -7.51 0.73 12.93
CA ARG A 105 -7.60 -0.39 13.87
C ARG A 105 -7.27 -1.63 13.07
N LEU A 106 -6.47 -2.54 13.63
CA LEU A 106 -6.32 -3.85 13.03
C LEU A 106 -7.69 -4.52 13.11
N ASN A 107 -8.30 -4.79 11.96
CA ASN A 107 -9.66 -5.32 11.90
C ASN A 107 -9.68 -6.59 11.06
N LEU A 108 -9.94 -7.71 11.72
CA LEU A 108 -9.95 -9.05 11.14
C LEU A 108 -11.38 -9.56 10.98
N GLY A 109 -12.31 -8.66 10.63
CA GLY A 109 -13.70 -9.00 10.39
C GLY A 109 -13.87 -10.00 9.25
N GLU A 110 -14.99 -10.72 9.27
CA GLU A 110 -15.37 -11.65 8.19
C GLU A 110 -16.11 -10.95 7.05
N ARG A 111 -16.50 -9.69 7.27
CA ARG A 111 -17.23 -8.83 6.34
C ARG A 111 -16.65 -7.43 6.33
N LEU A 112 -16.71 -6.77 5.18
CA LEU A 112 -16.28 -5.37 5.04
C LEU A 112 -17.01 -4.42 6.01
N ASP A 113 -18.29 -4.68 6.31
CA ASP A 113 -19.08 -3.85 7.21
C ASP A 113 -18.54 -3.85 8.65
N GLU A 114 -17.78 -4.89 9.03
CA GLU A 114 -17.12 -4.98 10.33
C GLU A 114 -15.83 -4.15 10.36
N GLU A 115 -15.25 -3.82 9.20
CA GLU A 115 -14.00 -3.07 9.07
C GLU A 115 -14.15 -1.56 9.37
N GLY A 116 -15.35 -1.01 9.24
CA GLY A 116 -15.65 0.39 9.50
C GLY A 116 -16.78 0.98 8.66
N LEU A 117 -16.91 2.31 8.69
CA LEU A 117 -17.91 3.03 7.91
C LEU A 117 -17.51 3.04 6.43
N ARG A 118 -18.37 2.53 5.55
CA ARG A 118 -18.22 2.60 4.10
C ARG A 118 -18.97 3.80 3.52
N ILE A 119 -18.26 4.63 2.77
CA ILE A 119 -18.72 5.90 2.18
C ILE A 119 -18.52 5.80 0.66
N PRO A 120 -19.59 5.67 -0.12
CA PRO A 120 -19.53 5.80 -1.58
C PRO A 120 -19.23 7.27 -1.97
N PRO A 121 -18.96 7.59 -3.25
CA PRO A 121 -18.81 8.98 -3.69
C PRO A 121 -19.95 9.87 -3.17
N THR A 122 -19.63 10.75 -2.23
CA THR A 122 -20.59 11.57 -1.50
C THR A 122 -20.15 13.04 -1.52
N PRO A 123 -20.97 13.98 -2.04
CA PRO A 123 -20.66 15.41 -1.96
C PRO A 123 -20.60 15.89 -0.50
N LEU A 124 -19.58 16.70 -0.16
CA LEU A 124 -19.44 17.38 1.13
C LEU A 124 -19.36 18.89 1.03
N ALA A 125 -18.99 19.44 -0.13
CA ALA A 125 -19.05 20.86 -0.40
C ALA A 125 -19.47 21.11 -1.83
N GLN A 126 -20.18 22.22 -2.05
CA GLN A 126 -20.59 22.67 -3.38
C GLN A 126 -20.31 24.17 -3.52
N LYS A 127 -19.67 24.57 -4.63
CA LYS A 127 -19.29 25.96 -4.93
C LYS A 127 -18.54 26.64 -3.78
N GLY A 128 -17.69 25.89 -3.07
CA GLY A 128 -16.89 26.40 -1.97
C GLY A 128 -17.58 26.41 -0.59
N GLU A 129 -18.85 26.00 -0.50
CA GLU A 129 -19.64 25.98 0.74
C GLU A 129 -19.89 24.56 1.24
N TRP A 130 -19.77 24.34 2.55
CA TRP A 130 -19.99 23.02 3.17
C TRP A 130 -21.45 22.61 3.13
N MET A 131 -21.68 21.34 2.82
CA MET A 131 -22.97 20.68 3.02
C MET A 131 -23.06 20.21 4.47
N GLU A 132 -23.24 21.16 5.40
CA GLU A 132 -23.18 20.91 6.85
C GLU A 132 -24.01 19.70 7.33
N PRO A 133 -25.25 19.44 6.85
CA PRO A 133 -25.98 18.24 7.25
C PRO A 133 -25.26 16.92 6.91
N LEU A 134 -24.61 16.84 5.75
CA LEU A 134 -23.86 15.64 5.34
C LEU A 134 -22.55 15.51 6.10
N LEU A 135 -21.85 16.63 6.30
CA LEU A 135 -20.63 16.65 7.12
C LEU A 135 -20.94 16.18 8.55
N GLN A 136 -21.98 16.75 9.18
CA GLN A 136 -22.38 16.38 10.53
C GLN A 136 -22.81 14.91 10.62
N ALA A 137 -23.57 14.40 9.64
CA ALA A 137 -23.93 12.98 9.60
C ALA A 137 -22.71 12.06 9.51
N LEU A 138 -21.69 12.44 8.74
CA LEU A 138 -20.46 11.66 8.60
C LEU A 138 -19.64 11.68 9.89
N VAL A 139 -19.38 12.87 10.46
CA VAL A 139 -18.43 13.02 11.59
C VAL A 139 -19.02 12.57 12.93
N THR A 140 -20.35 12.52 13.05
CA THR A 140 -21.05 12.00 14.25
C THR A 140 -21.25 10.48 14.22
N HIS A 141 -20.93 9.82 13.11
CA HIS A 141 -21.04 8.37 13.02
C HIS A 141 -20.14 7.68 14.06
N PRO A 142 -20.59 6.62 14.76
CA PRO A 142 -19.79 5.98 15.82
C PRO A 142 -18.43 5.42 15.38
N GLN A 143 -18.30 5.09 14.09
CA GLN A 143 -17.05 4.63 13.47
C GLN A 143 -16.30 5.73 12.73
N ALA A 144 -16.75 6.99 12.79
CA ALA A 144 -16.02 8.10 12.21
C ALA A 144 -14.65 8.24 12.89
N PRO A 145 -13.57 8.47 12.14
CA PRO A 145 -12.26 8.64 12.75
C PRO A 145 -12.20 9.85 13.69
N PHE A 146 -11.49 9.71 14.81
CA PHE A 146 -11.33 10.81 15.77
C PHE A 146 -10.68 12.04 15.12
N GLY A 147 -11.26 13.23 15.35
CA GLY A 147 -10.76 14.48 14.80
C GLY A 147 -10.98 14.64 13.29
N CYS A 148 -11.77 13.78 12.65
CA CYS A 148 -12.00 13.82 11.20
C CYS A 148 -12.57 15.16 10.73
N GLU A 149 -13.49 15.79 11.45
CA GLU A 149 -14.07 17.08 11.04
C GLU A 149 -12.99 18.16 10.90
N ALA A 150 -12.18 18.37 11.94
CA ALA A 150 -11.12 19.37 11.94
C ALA A 150 -10.12 19.10 10.81
N ARG A 151 -9.79 17.82 10.56
CA ARG A 151 -8.89 17.42 9.48
C ARG A 151 -9.50 17.68 8.10
N LEU A 152 -10.78 17.34 7.88
CA LEU A 152 -11.49 17.60 6.62
C LEU A 152 -11.55 19.10 6.32
N ARG A 153 -11.90 19.92 7.33
CA ARG A 153 -11.92 21.38 7.20
C ARG A 153 -10.55 21.96 6.86
N GLN A 154 -9.49 21.47 7.52
CA GLN A 154 -8.12 21.86 7.22
C GLN A 154 -7.72 21.50 5.78
N LEU A 155 -7.98 20.26 5.35
CA LEU A 155 -7.64 19.79 4.01
C LEU A 155 -8.37 20.57 2.92
N PHE A 156 -9.67 20.83 3.11
CA PHE A 156 -10.46 21.64 2.17
C PHE A 156 -9.89 23.05 2.02
N ALA A 157 -9.54 23.71 3.13
CA ALA A 157 -8.91 25.03 3.09
C ALA A 157 -7.55 25.01 2.38
N GLN A 158 -6.74 23.96 2.61
CA GLN A 158 -5.46 23.77 1.92
C GLN A 158 -5.64 23.56 0.41
N MET A 159 -6.59 22.71 -0.01
CA MET A 159 -6.91 22.48 -1.42
C MET A 159 -7.38 23.75 -2.11
N ARG A 160 -8.28 24.50 -1.46
CA ARG A 160 -8.75 25.80 -1.96
C ARG A 160 -7.60 26.77 -2.13
N SER A 161 -6.77 26.95 -1.10
CA SER A 161 -5.60 27.83 -1.17
C SER A 161 -4.59 27.41 -2.25
N LEU A 162 -4.40 26.11 -2.46
CA LEU A 162 -3.53 25.58 -3.51
C LEU A 162 -4.09 25.91 -4.91
N SER A 163 -5.39 25.66 -5.11
CA SER A 163 -6.06 25.92 -6.40
C SER A 163 -6.03 27.38 -6.82
N GLN A 164 -6.07 28.31 -5.86
CA GLN A 164 -6.00 29.75 -6.11
C GLN A 164 -4.59 30.24 -6.44
N ARG A 165 -3.54 29.52 -6.00
CA ARG A 165 -2.14 29.94 -6.18
C ARG A 165 -1.47 29.32 -7.41
N LEU A 166 -2.00 28.21 -7.91
CA LEU A 166 -1.42 27.48 -9.04
C LEU A 166 -2.27 27.64 -10.29
N SER A 167 -1.62 27.98 -11.39
CA SER A 167 -2.25 28.03 -12.71
C SER A 167 -1.64 26.94 -13.60
N PRO A 168 -2.46 26.05 -14.20
CA PRO A 168 -1.97 25.03 -15.10
C PRO A 168 -1.33 25.64 -16.34
N PRO A 169 -0.24 25.04 -16.83
CA PRO A 169 0.51 25.61 -17.95
C PRO A 169 -0.22 25.45 -19.30
N THR A 170 -1.19 24.54 -19.41
CA THR A 170 -1.89 24.21 -20.66
C THR A 170 -3.36 23.88 -20.45
N ARG A 171 -4.15 24.00 -21.53
CA ARG A 171 -5.49 23.40 -21.70
C ARG A 171 -5.45 21.97 -22.20
N ASP A 172 -4.44 21.66 -23.00
CA ASP A 172 -4.29 20.38 -23.67
C ASP A 172 -3.09 19.64 -23.09
N TRP A 173 -3.38 18.57 -22.36
CA TRP A 173 -2.39 17.69 -21.72
C TRP A 173 -1.91 16.56 -22.63
N LYS A 174 -2.52 16.39 -23.82
CA LYS A 174 -2.14 15.32 -24.76
C LYS A 174 -0.68 15.37 -25.18
N PRO A 175 -0.04 16.54 -25.45
CA PRO A 175 1.38 16.56 -25.78
C PRO A 175 2.25 16.00 -24.66
N TYR A 176 1.98 16.39 -23.40
CA TYR A 176 2.69 15.88 -22.22
C TYR A 176 2.48 14.37 -22.04
N LEU A 177 1.23 13.89 -22.16
CA LEU A 177 0.92 12.46 -22.06
C LEU A 177 1.56 11.66 -23.20
N ASN A 178 1.60 12.18 -24.42
CA ASN A 178 2.25 11.53 -25.55
C ASN A 178 3.77 11.41 -25.34
N GLU A 179 4.42 12.45 -24.82
CA GLU A 179 5.84 12.41 -24.45
C GLU A 179 6.10 11.31 -23.39
N CYS A 180 5.31 11.29 -22.31
CA CYS A 180 5.39 10.22 -21.30
C CYS A 180 5.14 8.82 -21.87
N ARG A 181 4.27 8.70 -22.88
CA ARG A 181 4.02 7.41 -23.54
C ARG A 181 5.27 6.92 -24.26
N GLN A 182 6.00 7.79 -24.95
CA GLN A 182 7.25 7.43 -25.62
C GLN A 182 8.33 7.00 -24.62
N GLU A 183 8.46 7.71 -23.49
CA GLU A 183 9.37 7.32 -22.40
C GLU A 183 9.03 5.93 -21.83
N THR A 184 7.73 5.67 -21.63
CA THR A 184 7.23 4.39 -21.12
C THR A 184 7.50 3.25 -22.10
N LEU A 185 7.28 3.46 -23.41
CA LEU A 185 7.57 2.47 -24.44
C LEU A 185 9.08 2.22 -24.62
N GLY A 186 9.90 3.26 -24.46
CA GLY A 186 11.35 3.13 -24.39
C GLY A 186 11.78 2.20 -23.26
N PHE A 187 11.23 2.41 -22.05
CA PHE A 187 11.43 1.52 -20.93
C PHE A 187 11.04 0.06 -21.25
N LEU A 188 9.87 -0.18 -21.84
CA LEU A 188 9.45 -1.54 -22.19
C LEU A 188 10.36 -2.20 -23.23
N SER A 189 10.93 -1.42 -24.13
CA SER A 189 11.88 -1.91 -25.13
C SER A 189 13.21 -2.35 -24.50
N ASP A 190 13.58 -1.78 -23.36
CA ASP A 190 14.85 -2.03 -22.68
C ASP A 190 14.79 -3.21 -21.69
N ILE A 191 13.60 -3.70 -21.33
CA ILE A 191 13.44 -4.84 -20.42
C ILE A 191 13.23 -6.16 -21.17
N PRO A 192 13.59 -7.31 -20.57
CA PRO A 192 13.41 -8.61 -21.22
C PRO A 192 11.93 -8.90 -21.54
N HIS A 193 11.68 -9.35 -22.77
CA HIS A 193 10.35 -9.77 -23.23
C HIS A 193 10.18 -11.28 -23.06
N GLY A 194 8.92 -11.71 -22.91
CA GLY A 194 8.55 -13.12 -22.83
C GLY A 194 7.48 -13.39 -21.79
N GLU A 195 7.28 -14.68 -21.52
CA GLU A 195 6.23 -15.17 -20.63
C GLU A 195 6.81 -15.95 -19.45
N THR A 196 6.25 -15.74 -18.26
CA THR A 196 6.53 -16.55 -17.08
C THR A 196 5.25 -16.90 -16.34
N LYS A 197 5.29 -18.03 -15.62
CA LYS A 197 4.16 -18.52 -14.83
C LYS A 197 4.63 -18.84 -13.42
N VAL A 198 3.97 -18.23 -12.45
CA VAL A 198 4.31 -18.39 -11.04
C VAL A 198 3.04 -18.66 -10.25
N GLU A 199 3.15 -19.58 -9.28
CA GLU A 199 2.08 -19.84 -8.33
C GLU A 199 2.59 -19.91 -6.90
N GLN A 200 1.75 -19.44 -5.98
CA GLN A 200 1.98 -19.49 -4.55
C GLN A 200 0.70 -19.92 -3.83
N ARG A 201 0.85 -20.75 -2.80
CA ARG A 201 -0.23 -21.07 -1.88
C ARG A 201 -0.03 -20.29 -0.58
N LEU A 202 -1.05 -19.56 -0.15
CA LEU A 202 -1.06 -18.83 1.12
C LEU A 202 -1.23 -19.82 2.28
N ALA A 203 -0.91 -19.41 3.51
CA ALA A 203 -1.05 -20.29 4.68
C ALA A 203 -2.51 -20.73 4.93
N GLY A 204 -3.49 -19.92 4.53
CA GLY A 204 -4.92 -20.27 4.58
C GLY A 204 -5.36 -21.28 3.51
N GLY A 205 -4.46 -21.67 2.60
CA GLY A 205 -4.71 -22.62 1.52
C GLY A 205 -5.13 -21.98 0.20
N GLU A 206 -5.40 -20.66 0.17
CA GLU A 206 -5.71 -19.91 -1.03
C GLU A 206 -4.60 -20.01 -2.08
N LEU A 207 -5.00 -20.12 -3.34
CA LEU A 207 -4.09 -20.14 -4.48
C LEU A 207 -3.96 -18.72 -5.06
N LEU A 208 -2.73 -18.31 -5.30
CA LEU A 208 -2.33 -17.12 -6.02
C LEU A 208 -1.55 -17.56 -7.26
N ARG A 209 -1.99 -17.16 -8.46
CA ARG A 209 -1.34 -17.49 -9.72
C ARG A 209 -1.15 -16.24 -10.56
N LEU A 210 -0.01 -16.14 -11.24
CA LEU A 210 0.26 -15.11 -12.23
C LEU A 210 0.87 -15.76 -13.48
N ASN A 211 0.23 -15.51 -14.61
CA ASN A 211 0.86 -15.60 -15.92
C ASN A 211 1.27 -14.16 -16.30
N LEU A 212 2.58 -13.91 -16.33
CA LEU A 212 3.15 -12.62 -16.73
C LEU A 212 3.58 -12.71 -18.19
N GLU A 213 3.19 -11.74 -19.00
CA GLU A 213 3.69 -11.54 -20.35
C GLU A 213 4.22 -10.11 -20.49
N VAL A 214 5.46 -9.98 -20.96
CA VAL A 214 6.09 -8.69 -21.25
C VAL A 214 6.35 -8.60 -22.75
N THR A 215 5.79 -7.57 -23.39
CA THR A 215 6.01 -7.24 -24.80
C THR A 215 6.65 -5.85 -24.94
N GLY A 216 7.00 -5.45 -26.16
CA GLY A 216 7.49 -4.10 -26.45
C GLY A 216 6.45 -3.00 -26.27
N GLU A 217 5.17 -3.34 -26.11
CA GLU A 217 4.08 -2.35 -26.02
C GLU A 217 3.33 -2.38 -24.69
N HIS A 218 3.27 -3.54 -24.04
CA HIS A 218 2.46 -3.74 -22.85
C HIS A 218 2.96 -4.88 -21.96
N VAL A 219 2.50 -4.90 -20.71
CA VAL A 219 2.70 -5.96 -19.73
C VAL A 219 1.35 -6.50 -19.30
N ASN A 220 1.12 -7.79 -19.54
CA ASN A 220 -0.10 -8.48 -19.12
C ASN A 220 0.15 -9.26 -17.84
N PHE A 221 -0.65 -8.97 -16.82
CA PHE A 221 -0.71 -9.69 -15.56
C PHE A 221 -2.03 -10.47 -15.50
N ASP A 222 -1.99 -11.74 -15.90
CA ASP A 222 -3.16 -12.62 -15.88
C ASP A 222 -3.17 -13.49 -14.62
N PHE A 223 -4.12 -13.23 -13.73
CA PHE A 223 -4.32 -13.96 -12.48
C PHE A 223 -5.36 -15.08 -12.59
N SER A 224 -5.67 -15.55 -13.80
CA SER A 224 -6.58 -16.67 -14.03
C SER A 224 -6.18 -17.91 -13.22
N GLY A 225 -7.16 -18.49 -12.52
CA GLY A 225 -6.95 -19.62 -11.61
C GLY A 225 -6.65 -19.25 -10.15
N THR A 226 -6.50 -17.96 -9.83
CA THR A 226 -6.46 -17.48 -8.44
C THR A 226 -7.78 -17.80 -7.72
N SER A 227 -7.70 -18.34 -6.50
CA SER A 227 -8.88 -18.84 -5.78
C SER A 227 -9.72 -17.70 -5.17
N PRO A 228 -10.99 -17.95 -4.80
CA PRO A 228 -11.70 -17.08 -3.87
C PRO A 228 -11.11 -17.15 -2.45
N SER A 229 -11.43 -16.17 -1.61
CA SER A 229 -11.24 -16.23 -0.15
C SER A 229 -12.35 -15.47 0.57
N LYS A 230 -12.61 -15.86 1.82
CA LYS A 230 -13.47 -15.13 2.75
C LYS A 230 -12.68 -14.27 3.74
N LYS A 231 -11.36 -14.43 3.80
CA LYS A 231 -10.49 -13.83 4.85
C LYS A 231 -9.58 -12.73 4.32
N ILE A 232 -9.31 -12.75 3.03
CA ILE A 232 -8.44 -11.79 2.36
C ILE A 232 -9.12 -11.37 1.07
N GLY A 233 -9.15 -10.07 0.79
CA GLY A 233 -9.79 -9.53 -0.39
C GLY A 233 -9.12 -8.26 -0.85
N LEU A 234 -8.90 -8.16 -2.15
CA LEU A 234 -8.46 -6.98 -2.87
C LEU A 234 -9.46 -6.65 -3.97
N THR A 235 -9.46 -5.37 -4.31
CA THR A 235 -10.11 -4.84 -5.50
C THR A 235 -9.14 -4.89 -6.67
N ASP A 236 -9.68 -4.95 -7.87
CA ASP A 236 -8.93 -4.91 -9.13
C ASP A 236 -7.98 -3.70 -9.19
N SER A 237 -8.44 -2.51 -8.79
CA SER A 237 -7.63 -1.29 -8.74
C SER A 237 -6.45 -1.39 -7.76
N ALA A 238 -6.60 -2.07 -6.62
CA ALA A 238 -5.50 -2.30 -5.70
C ALA A 238 -4.46 -3.28 -6.28
N VAL A 239 -4.93 -4.32 -7.00
CA VAL A 239 -4.05 -5.27 -7.69
C VAL A 239 -3.31 -4.59 -8.85
N GLN A 240 -3.98 -3.71 -9.60
CA GLN A 240 -3.36 -2.91 -10.65
C GLN A 240 -2.20 -2.06 -10.10
N GLY A 241 -2.43 -1.37 -8.98
CA GLY A 241 -1.40 -0.60 -8.30
C GLY A 241 -0.23 -1.46 -7.82
N ALA A 242 -0.52 -2.63 -7.22
CA ALA A 242 0.49 -3.59 -6.79
C ALA A 242 1.37 -4.07 -7.95
N CYS A 243 0.76 -4.44 -9.08
CA CYS A 243 1.49 -4.95 -10.25
C CYS A 243 2.37 -3.88 -10.89
N PHE A 244 1.81 -2.71 -11.17
CA PHE A 244 2.56 -1.62 -11.81
C PHE A 244 3.67 -1.08 -10.91
N GLY A 245 3.38 -0.87 -9.62
CA GLY A 245 4.38 -0.40 -8.67
C GLY A 245 5.51 -1.42 -8.48
N ALA A 246 5.21 -2.73 -8.46
CA ALA A 246 6.23 -3.77 -8.42
C ALA A 246 7.11 -3.79 -9.68
N LEU A 247 6.51 -3.63 -10.87
CA LEU A 247 7.23 -3.55 -12.15
C LEU A 247 8.24 -2.40 -12.15
N VAL A 248 7.79 -1.19 -11.83
CA VAL A 248 8.65 0.01 -11.80
C VAL A 248 9.76 -0.12 -10.75
N ALA A 249 9.43 -0.66 -9.57
CA ALA A 249 10.39 -0.88 -8.50
C ALA A 249 11.47 -1.91 -8.87
N TYR A 250 11.11 -2.98 -9.61
CA TYR A 250 12.03 -4.04 -10.01
C TYR A 250 13.15 -3.53 -10.92
N PHE A 251 12.79 -2.69 -11.90
CA PHE A 251 13.74 -2.17 -12.89
C PHE A 251 14.39 -0.85 -12.46
N HIS A 252 14.13 -0.39 -11.23
CA HIS A 252 14.67 0.86 -10.67
C HIS A 252 14.42 2.09 -11.56
N GLN A 253 13.25 2.14 -12.21
CA GLN A 253 12.92 3.21 -13.13
C GLN A 253 12.20 4.35 -12.43
N ASN A 254 12.55 5.58 -12.80
CA ASN A 254 11.86 6.78 -12.36
C ASN A 254 10.84 7.22 -13.41
N LEU A 255 9.89 6.33 -13.73
CA LEU A 255 8.78 6.68 -14.63
C LEU A 255 7.77 7.53 -13.88
N GLY A 256 7.38 8.66 -14.47
CA GLY A 256 6.23 9.41 -13.97
C GLY A 256 4.97 8.54 -14.00
N ILE A 257 4.26 8.46 -12.88
CA ILE A 257 3.00 7.72 -12.80
C ILE A 257 1.86 8.61 -13.30
N ASN A 258 1.32 8.28 -14.46
CA ASN A 258 0.25 9.00 -15.14
C ASN A 258 -0.53 8.06 -16.07
N GLU A 259 -1.53 8.60 -16.78
CA GLU A 259 -2.38 7.81 -17.68
C GLU A 259 -1.57 7.04 -18.72
N SER A 260 -0.51 7.64 -19.25
CA SER A 260 0.34 7.02 -20.27
C SER A 260 1.10 5.82 -19.73
N SER A 261 1.75 5.97 -18.57
CA SER A 261 2.51 4.87 -17.98
C SER A 261 1.63 3.79 -17.36
N LEU A 262 0.45 4.14 -16.84
CA LEU A 262 -0.53 3.15 -16.38
C LEU A 262 -1.14 2.35 -17.55
N SER A 263 -1.25 2.95 -18.74
CA SER A 263 -1.90 2.32 -19.91
C SER A 263 -1.19 1.09 -20.46
N ILE A 264 0.09 0.88 -20.12
CA ILE A 264 0.84 -0.31 -20.55
C ILE A 264 0.59 -1.53 -19.66
N SER A 265 -0.04 -1.36 -18.49
CA SER A 265 -0.24 -2.40 -17.50
C SER A 265 -1.66 -2.94 -17.56
N HIS A 266 -1.82 -4.14 -18.12
CA HIS A 266 -3.10 -4.83 -18.19
C HIS A 266 -3.18 -5.88 -17.09
N VAL A 267 -4.15 -5.74 -16.20
CA VAL A 267 -4.34 -6.66 -15.07
C VAL A 267 -5.70 -7.33 -15.21
N SER A 268 -5.73 -8.66 -15.13
CA SER A 268 -6.96 -9.43 -15.14
C SER A 268 -6.96 -10.44 -14.00
N ALA A 269 -8.11 -10.57 -13.32
CA ALA A 269 -8.30 -11.57 -12.28
C ALA A 269 -9.75 -12.06 -12.29
N PRO A 270 -10.01 -13.36 -12.01
CA PRO A 270 -11.37 -13.89 -12.00
C PRO A 270 -12.26 -13.13 -11.03
N LEU A 271 -13.42 -12.68 -11.50
CA LEU A 271 -14.39 -11.99 -10.66
C LEU A 271 -14.85 -12.91 -9.51
N GLY A 272 -14.70 -12.47 -8.27
CA GLY A 272 -14.94 -13.25 -7.06
C GLY A 272 -13.73 -14.00 -6.51
N SER A 273 -12.58 -13.96 -7.21
CA SER A 273 -11.28 -14.32 -6.61
C SER A 273 -10.90 -13.33 -5.51
N TRP A 274 -9.96 -13.68 -4.64
CA TRP A 274 -9.50 -12.75 -3.61
C TRP A 274 -8.76 -11.52 -4.18
N LEU A 275 -8.38 -11.52 -5.46
CA LEU A 275 -7.79 -10.38 -6.17
C LEU A 275 -8.80 -9.48 -6.89
N ASN A 276 -10.03 -9.97 -7.09
CA ASN A 276 -11.13 -9.24 -7.70
C ASN A 276 -12.40 -9.53 -6.90
N SER A 277 -12.34 -9.11 -5.64
CA SER A 277 -13.36 -9.42 -4.64
C SER A 277 -14.66 -8.66 -4.92
N LYS A 278 -15.77 -9.16 -4.37
CA LYS A 278 -17.06 -8.47 -4.36
C LYS A 278 -17.45 -8.11 -2.94
N TYR A 279 -18.28 -7.09 -2.79
CA TYR A 279 -19.00 -6.88 -1.53
C TYR A 279 -19.74 -8.19 -1.15
N PRO A 280 -19.67 -8.65 0.12
CA PRO A 280 -19.13 -7.97 1.31
C PRO A 280 -17.74 -8.45 1.77
N THR A 281 -16.87 -8.95 0.88
CA THR A 281 -15.55 -9.47 1.27
C THR A 281 -14.71 -8.41 2.02
N PRO A 282 -14.10 -8.76 3.17
CA PRO A 282 -13.21 -7.86 3.92
C PRO A 282 -11.94 -7.53 3.13
N THR A 283 -11.44 -6.30 3.26
CA THR A 283 -10.32 -5.77 2.46
C THR A 283 -9.09 -5.40 3.28
N PHE A 284 -9.20 -5.28 4.61
CA PHE A 284 -8.14 -4.84 5.49
C PHE A 284 -6.90 -5.73 5.38
N ARG A 285 -7.10 -7.05 5.47
CA ARG A 285 -6.00 -8.03 5.32
C ARG A 285 -5.43 -8.03 3.90
N GLY A 286 -6.25 -7.80 2.88
CA GLY A 286 -5.77 -7.67 1.51
C GLY A 286 -4.82 -6.50 1.36
N MET A 287 -5.15 -5.36 1.97
CA MET A 287 -4.30 -4.17 1.92
C MET A 287 -3.01 -4.29 2.73
N THR A 288 -3.04 -4.99 3.87
CA THR A 288 -1.87 -5.13 4.76
C THR A 288 -0.94 -6.26 4.36
N GLU A 289 -1.45 -7.34 3.74
CA GLU A 289 -0.69 -8.53 3.34
C GLU A 289 -0.82 -8.85 1.85
N GLY A 290 -2.05 -8.80 1.30
CA GLY A 290 -2.34 -9.21 -0.08
C GLY A 290 -1.60 -8.40 -1.14
N VAL A 291 -1.55 -7.07 -1.01
CA VAL A 291 -0.82 -6.17 -1.94
C VAL A 291 0.65 -6.56 -2.03
N HIS A 292 1.25 -6.87 -0.89
CA HIS A 292 2.65 -7.27 -0.79
C HIS A 292 2.87 -8.64 -1.44
N ARG A 293 1.96 -9.61 -1.21
CA ARG A 293 2.00 -10.92 -1.88
C ARG A 293 1.93 -10.81 -3.40
N VAL A 294 1.05 -9.95 -3.94
CA VAL A 294 0.97 -9.69 -5.38
C VAL A 294 2.29 -9.12 -5.89
N ALA A 295 2.84 -8.11 -5.21
CA ALA A 295 4.09 -7.48 -5.60
C ALA A 295 5.28 -8.46 -5.58
N HIS A 296 5.35 -9.34 -4.58
CA HIS A 296 6.35 -10.40 -4.51
C HIS A 296 6.24 -11.42 -5.64
N LEU A 297 5.03 -11.83 -5.99
CA LEU A 297 4.80 -12.75 -7.08
C LEU A 297 5.21 -12.14 -8.43
N VAL A 298 4.96 -10.84 -8.63
CA VAL A 298 5.44 -10.09 -9.80
C VAL A 298 6.96 -10.06 -9.83
N TRP A 299 7.64 -9.77 -8.71
CA TRP A 299 9.10 -9.82 -8.64
C TRP A 299 9.67 -11.22 -8.89
N GLN A 300 8.98 -12.27 -8.45
CA GLN A 300 9.37 -13.65 -8.77
C GLN A 300 9.25 -13.92 -10.27
N ALA A 301 8.12 -13.56 -10.88
CA ALA A 301 7.88 -13.72 -12.31
C ALA A 301 8.89 -12.94 -13.17
N LEU A 302 9.23 -11.71 -12.76
CA LEU A 302 10.26 -10.89 -13.40
C LEU A 302 11.66 -11.46 -13.18
N THR A 303 11.95 -12.05 -12.02
CA THR A 303 13.22 -12.71 -11.73
C THR A 303 13.44 -13.96 -12.58
N ASP A 304 12.38 -14.72 -12.82
CA ASP A 304 12.43 -15.88 -13.72
C ASP A 304 12.65 -15.45 -15.19
N LEU A 305 12.14 -14.28 -15.59
CA LEU A 305 12.33 -13.70 -16.92
C LEU A 305 13.70 -13.02 -17.10
N ALA A 306 14.16 -12.28 -16.08
CA ALA A 306 15.30 -11.36 -16.14
C ALA A 306 16.39 -11.73 -15.12
N SER A 307 17.10 -12.83 -15.37
CA SER A 307 18.05 -13.43 -14.42
C SER A 307 19.16 -12.52 -13.85
N GLN A 308 19.50 -11.41 -14.53
CA GLN A 308 20.56 -10.49 -14.11
C GLN A 308 20.15 -9.53 -12.98
N ALA A 309 18.84 -9.33 -12.79
CA ALA A 309 18.24 -8.50 -11.74
C ALA A 309 17.54 -9.35 -10.66
N ALA A 310 17.85 -10.66 -10.63
CA ALA A 310 17.18 -11.62 -9.78
C ALA A 310 17.24 -11.22 -8.29
N VAL A 311 16.08 -11.24 -7.63
CA VAL A 311 15.92 -10.97 -6.20
C VAL A 311 15.39 -12.23 -5.52
N ALA A 312 15.98 -12.63 -4.41
CA ALA A 312 15.45 -13.69 -3.57
C ALA A 312 14.13 -13.24 -2.90
N PRO A 313 13.20 -14.17 -2.60
CA PRO A 313 11.99 -13.85 -1.87
C PRO A 313 12.22 -13.10 -0.54
N SER A 314 11.35 -12.13 -0.25
CA SER A 314 11.29 -11.44 1.04
C SER A 314 10.02 -11.87 1.81
N PRO A 315 9.90 -11.55 3.12
CA PRO A 315 8.67 -11.76 3.87
C PRO A 315 7.49 -11.07 3.20
N SER A 316 6.37 -11.78 3.11
CA SER A 316 5.20 -11.38 2.33
C SER A 316 4.44 -10.18 2.90
N SER A 317 4.73 -9.77 4.13
CA SER A 317 4.10 -8.65 4.82
C SER A 317 5.01 -8.19 5.97
N PRO A 318 5.01 -6.89 6.32
CA PRO A 318 5.41 -6.44 7.64
C PRO A 318 4.63 -7.20 8.73
N THR A 319 5.20 -7.26 9.93
CA THR A 319 4.43 -7.73 11.09
C THR A 319 3.59 -6.58 11.61
N TRP A 320 2.27 -6.71 11.55
CA TRP A 320 1.33 -5.76 12.11
C TRP A 320 0.86 -6.24 13.47
N LEU A 321 0.81 -5.33 14.44
CA LEU A 321 0.39 -5.63 15.81
C LEU A 321 -0.52 -4.52 16.31
N SER A 322 -1.61 -4.89 16.99
CA SER A 322 -2.42 -3.96 17.75
C SER A 322 -2.66 -4.46 19.17
N LEU A 323 -2.65 -3.53 20.12
CA LEU A 323 -3.03 -3.74 21.51
C LEU A 323 -4.17 -2.80 21.86
N GLN A 324 -5.30 -3.37 22.23
CA GLN A 324 -6.43 -2.64 22.80
C GLN A 324 -6.43 -2.85 24.31
N PHE A 325 -6.17 -1.77 25.06
CA PHE A 325 -6.13 -1.80 26.51
C PHE A 325 -7.52 -1.58 27.11
N GLU A 326 -7.72 -2.03 28.35
CA GLU A 326 -8.99 -1.87 29.07
C GLU A 326 -9.40 -0.40 29.31
N ASP A 327 -8.44 0.53 29.32
CA ASP A 327 -8.71 1.98 29.42
C ASP A 327 -9.16 2.61 28.09
N GLY A 328 -9.37 1.79 27.05
CA GLY A 328 -9.80 2.21 25.72
C GLY A 328 -8.66 2.74 24.85
N SER A 329 -7.43 2.86 25.37
CA SER A 329 -6.28 3.21 24.54
C SER A 329 -5.95 2.07 23.55
N MET A 330 -5.54 2.45 22.34
CA MET A 330 -5.19 1.52 21.28
C MET A 330 -3.82 1.85 20.73
N PHE A 331 -2.90 0.91 20.89
CA PHE A 331 -1.57 0.96 20.31
C PHE A 331 -1.53 0.13 19.04
N PHE A 332 -0.86 0.66 18.02
CA PHE A 332 -0.66 -0.01 16.74
C PHE A 332 0.80 0.12 16.34
N ASP A 333 1.39 -0.98 15.89
CA ASP A 333 2.77 -1.03 15.43
C ASP A 333 2.87 -1.84 14.13
N SER A 334 3.82 -1.44 13.29
CA SER A 334 4.17 -2.12 12.06
C SER A 334 5.67 -2.33 12.07
N LEU A 335 6.10 -3.58 12.09
CA LEU A 335 7.50 -3.93 12.19
C LEU A 335 8.04 -4.41 10.85
N PRO A 336 9.17 -3.87 10.38
CA PRO A 336 9.76 -4.27 9.12
C PRO A 336 10.39 -5.67 9.20
N GLY A 337 10.61 -6.27 8.04
CA GLY A 337 11.34 -7.53 7.88
C GLY A 337 12.69 -7.33 7.19
N GLY A 338 13.37 -8.44 6.93
CA GLY A 338 14.54 -8.46 6.06
C GLY A 338 14.15 -8.56 4.59
N VAL A 339 14.81 -7.80 3.72
CA VAL A 339 14.62 -7.90 2.26
C VAL A 339 15.44 -9.06 1.72
N GLY A 340 14.92 -9.80 0.75
CA GLY A 340 15.65 -10.86 0.07
C GLY A 340 16.89 -10.32 -0.66
N ALA A 341 17.93 -11.15 -0.75
CA ALA A 341 19.18 -10.78 -1.39
C ALA A 341 19.00 -10.59 -2.91
N HIS A 342 19.68 -9.59 -3.45
CA HIS A 342 19.83 -9.43 -4.89
C HIS A 342 20.99 -10.30 -5.41
N ALA A 343 20.97 -10.66 -6.68
CA ALA A 343 22.04 -11.45 -7.30
C ALA A 343 23.45 -10.86 -7.12
N LYS A 344 23.54 -9.54 -6.97
CA LYS A 344 24.80 -8.77 -6.85
C LYS A 344 25.05 -8.16 -5.47
N SER A 345 24.11 -8.25 -4.54
CA SER A 345 24.24 -7.60 -3.22
C SER A 345 23.34 -8.24 -2.17
N GLY A 346 23.75 -8.15 -0.91
CA GLY A 346 22.90 -8.56 0.22
C GLY A 346 21.60 -7.76 0.30
N GLY A 347 20.62 -8.31 1.02
CA GLY A 347 19.34 -7.66 1.28
C GLY A 347 19.41 -6.64 2.40
N ALA A 348 18.54 -5.63 2.36
CA ALA A 348 18.42 -4.64 3.41
C ALA A 348 17.77 -5.23 4.68
N SER A 349 18.36 -4.97 5.85
CA SER A 349 17.81 -5.40 7.13
C SER A 349 16.77 -4.41 7.67
N ALA A 350 15.72 -4.93 8.31
CA ALA A 350 14.67 -4.15 8.97
C ALA A 350 14.10 -3.00 8.10
N LEU A 351 13.72 -3.32 6.85
CA LEU A 351 13.12 -2.38 5.90
C LEU A 351 11.66 -2.73 5.59
N HIS A 352 10.80 -1.70 5.51
CA HIS A 352 9.49 -1.83 4.88
C HIS A 352 9.64 -1.74 3.36
N LEU A 353 9.42 -2.85 2.65
CA LEU A 353 9.72 -2.92 1.21
C LEU A 353 8.66 -2.23 0.33
N TRP A 354 7.37 -2.48 0.59
CA TRP A 354 6.26 -2.07 -0.30
C TRP A 354 5.35 -0.97 0.25
N VAL A 355 5.66 -0.53 1.46
CA VAL A 355 4.95 0.54 2.15
C VAL A 355 6.01 1.52 2.60
N ARG A 356 5.79 2.81 2.37
CA ARG A 356 6.68 3.84 2.92
C ARG A 356 6.70 3.63 4.44
N SER A 357 7.90 3.47 5.02
CA SER A 357 8.04 3.14 6.44
C SER A 357 7.15 4.06 7.28
N PRO A 358 6.22 3.52 8.08
CA PRO A 358 5.54 4.35 9.06
C PRO A 358 6.64 4.98 9.92
N ILE A 359 6.44 6.24 10.30
CA ILE A 359 7.35 6.94 11.20
C ILE A 359 7.64 6.00 12.38
N VAL A 360 8.89 5.55 12.51
CA VAL A 360 9.31 4.75 13.66
C VAL A 360 9.09 5.63 14.88
N ASN A 361 7.99 5.38 15.59
CA ASN A 361 7.60 6.23 16.71
C ASN A 361 8.71 6.16 17.78
N SER A 362 9.10 7.31 18.32
CA SER A 362 10.04 7.36 19.44
C SER A 362 9.52 6.48 20.57
N ILE A 363 10.43 5.71 21.18
CA ILE A 363 10.09 4.83 22.29
C ILE A 363 9.46 5.66 23.42
N GLU A 364 10.03 6.83 23.72
CA GLU A 364 9.52 7.76 24.73
C GLU A 364 8.10 8.27 24.39
N GLN A 365 7.81 8.52 23.10
CA GLN A 365 6.46 8.89 22.68
C GLN A 365 5.45 7.74 22.80
N ILE A 366 5.88 6.49 22.61
CA ILE A 366 5.04 5.32 22.79
C ILE A 366 4.73 5.16 24.28
N GLU A 367 5.76 5.09 25.13
CA GLU A 367 5.64 4.82 26.57
C GLU A 367 4.91 5.95 27.33
N SER A 368 4.96 7.18 26.83
CA SER A 368 4.19 8.30 27.42
C SER A 368 2.69 8.27 27.11
N LYS A 369 2.28 7.53 26.07
CA LYS A 369 0.88 7.52 25.58
C LYS A 369 0.15 6.21 25.84
N PHE A 370 0.88 5.11 25.94
CA PHE A 370 0.31 3.78 26.03
C PHE A 370 0.85 3.05 27.26
N PRO A 371 0.02 2.23 27.94
CA PRO A 371 0.41 1.50 29.14
C PRO A 371 1.25 0.25 28.79
N LEU A 372 2.41 0.48 28.17
CA LEU A 372 3.40 -0.54 27.81
C LEU A 372 4.82 0.03 27.93
N ARG A 373 5.82 -0.85 28.01
CA ARG A 373 7.25 -0.51 27.92
C ARG A 373 7.92 -1.25 26.78
N ILE A 374 8.90 -0.64 26.13
CA ILE A 374 9.73 -1.27 25.11
C ILE A 374 11.03 -1.73 25.79
N LEU A 375 11.19 -3.04 25.95
CA LEU A 375 12.37 -3.63 26.60
C LEU A 375 13.55 -3.80 25.63
N GLN A 376 13.24 -4.00 24.35
CA GLN A 376 14.24 -4.22 23.30
C GLN A 376 13.67 -3.76 21.96
N ALA A 377 14.51 -3.14 21.14
CA ALA A 377 14.22 -2.86 19.73
C ALA A 377 15.54 -2.87 18.95
N GLY A 378 15.62 -3.65 17.87
CA GLY A 378 16.82 -3.69 17.04
C GLY A 378 16.80 -4.77 15.96
N PRO A 379 17.88 -4.93 15.19
CA PRO A 379 17.97 -5.97 14.18
C PRO A 379 17.98 -7.37 14.83
N ARG A 380 17.20 -8.28 14.27
CA ARG A 380 17.23 -9.72 14.59
C ARG A 380 18.42 -10.36 13.87
N LYS A 381 19.63 -10.09 14.37
CA LYS A 381 20.89 -10.56 13.75
C LYS A 381 20.85 -12.06 13.50
N GLY A 382 21.29 -12.49 12.32
CA GLY A 382 21.32 -13.91 11.95
C GLY A 382 19.99 -14.47 11.44
N SER A 383 18.99 -13.62 11.16
CA SER A 383 17.69 -14.07 10.64
C SER A 383 17.59 -14.06 9.12
N GLY A 384 18.40 -13.27 8.42
CA GLY A 384 18.51 -13.30 6.97
C GLY A 384 19.17 -14.61 6.50
N GLY A 385 18.63 -15.18 5.42
CA GLY A 385 19.10 -16.43 4.84
C GLY A 385 20.49 -16.29 4.22
N ASP A 386 21.32 -17.31 4.40
CA ASP A 386 22.68 -17.33 3.89
C ASP A 386 22.74 -17.64 2.40
N GLY A 387 23.85 -17.26 1.76
CA GLY A 387 24.08 -17.44 0.33
C GLY A 387 25.32 -16.68 -0.13
N ALA A 388 25.60 -16.71 -1.43
CA ALA A 388 26.62 -15.86 -2.03
C ALA A 388 26.35 -14.37 -1.75
N SER A 389 25.07 -13.99 -1.77
CA SER A 389 24.55 -12.74 -1.18
C SER A 389 23.56 -13.08 -0.08
N ARG A 390 23.79 -12.52 1.11
CA ARG A 390 22.98 -12.78 2.31
C ARG A 390 21.68 -11.97 2.31
N GLY A 391 20.57 -12.58 2.71
CA GLY A 391 19.31 -11.86 2.93
C GLY A 391 19.42 -10.86 4.09
N GLY A 392 18.58 -9.85 4.09
CA GLY A 392 18.49 -8.88 5.18
C GLY A 392 18.00 -9.54 6.46
N ASP A 393 18.48 -9.07 7.60
CA ASP A 393 17.98 -9.47 8.91
C ASP A 393 16.63 -8.79 9.19
N GLY A 394 15.71 -9.49 9.86
CA GLY A 394 14.50 -8.91 10.40
C GLY A 394 14.76 -8.01 11.61
N MET A 395 13.71 -7.77 12.39
CA MET A 395 13.70 -6.94 13.59
C MET A 395 13.25 -7.78 14.80
N ILE A 396 13.81 -7.47 15.96
CA ILE A 396 13.30 -7.89 17.25
C ILE A 396 12.76 -6.67 17.99
N LYS A 397 11.56 -6.78 18.54
CA LYS A 397 11.00 -5.78 19.44
C LYS A 397 10.20 -6.44 20.55
N THR A 398 10.48 -6.06 21.79
CA THR A 398 9.88 -6.66 22.98
C THR A 398 9.08 -5.62 23.74
N TYR A 399 7.79 -5.91 23.94
CA TYR A 399 6.84 -5.08 24.67
C TYR A 399 6.53 -5.72 26.02
N GLU A 400 6.57 -4.97 27.11
CA GLU A 400 6.01 -5.36 28.41
C GLU A 400 4.70 -4.61 28.63
N LEU A 401 3.60 -5.32 28.88
CA LEU A 401 2.32 -4.70 29.13
C LEU A 401 2.22 -4.20 30.57
N LEU A 402 1.81 -2.94 30.79
CA LEU A 402 1.56 -2.39 32.12
C LEU A 402 0.09 -2.53 32.55
N LYS A 403 -0.80 -2.81 31.59
CA LYS A 403 -2.21 -3.12 31.80
C LYS A 403 -2.62 -4.30 30.92
N PRO A 404 -3.70 -5.04 31.26
CA PRO A 404 -4.25 -6.04 30.37
C PRO A 404 -4.61 -5.46 29.00
N ALA A 405 -4.44 -6.26 27.96
CA ALA A 405 -4.69 -5.86 26.59
C ALA A 405 -5.17 -7.02 25.72
N HIS A 406 -6.04 -6.71 24.77
CA HIS A 406 -6.35 -7.59 23.66
C HIS A 406 -5.32 -7.39 22.54
N LEU A 407 -4.51 -8.42 22.28
CA LEU A 407 -3.52 -8.46 21.20
C LEU A 407 -4.18 -8.99 19.92
N GLN A 408 -3.91 -8.34 18.79
CA GLN A 408 -4.13 -8.91 17.45
C GLN A 408 -2.86 -8.76 16.63
N TRP A 409 -2.60 -9.70 15.72
CA TRP A 409 -1.43 -9.64 14.86
C TRP A 409 -1.68 -10.18 13.45
N ILE A 410 -0.87 -9.69 12.52
CA ILE A 410 -0.65 -10.26 11.18
C ILE A 410 0.87 -10.37 11.01
N GLN A 411 1.39 -11.55 10.66
CA GLN A 411 2.82 -11.82 10.47
C GLN A 411 3.05 -12.72 9.26
N SER A 412 4.22 -12.61 8.63
CA SER A 412 4.62 -13.48 7.51
C SER A 412 5.40 -14.69 8.01
N THR A 413 4.97 -15.90 7.61
CA THR A 413 5.61 -17.15 8.02
C THR A 413 5.98 -18.02 6.82
N GLY A 414 7.27 -18.32 6.64
CA GLY A 414 7.77 -19.26 5.63
C GLY A 414 7.81 -18.74 4.18
N ASP A 415 7.57 -17.45 3.95
CA ASP A 415 7.54 -16.88 2.60
C ASP A 415 8.93 -16.55 2.02
N ALA A 416 9.89 -16.19 2.88
CA ALA A 416 11.23 -15.75 2.49
C ALA A 416 12.18 -16.92 2.17
N LYS A 417 11.83 -17.70 1.14
CA LYS A 417 12.65 -18.82 0.66
C LYS A 417 13.98 -18.32 0.09
N GLY A 418 15.02 -19.16 0.17
CA GLY A 418 16.26 -18.91 -0.53
C GLY A 418 16.11 -19.10 -2.05
N PHE A 419 16.98 -18.49 -2.83
CA PHE A 419 16.93 -18.51 -4.28
C PHE A 419 18.26 -18.97 -4.91
N ARG A 420 18.17 -19.78 -5.97
CA ARG A 420 19.33 -20.34 -6.71
C ARG A 420 20.42 -20.94 -5.81
N GLY A 421 20.00 -21.69 -4.78
CA GLY A 421 20.91 -22.34 -3.83
C GLY A 421 21.22 -21.54 -2.56
N GLY A 422 20.62 -20.35 -2.39
CA GLY A 422 20.61 -19.66 -1.10
C GLY A 422 19.65 -20.32 -0.11
N GLU A 423 19.84 -20.01 1.17
CA GLU A 423 19.02 -20.49 2.28
C GLU A 423 17.83 -19.56 2.56
N ALA A 424 16.80 -20.11 3.21
CA ALA A 424 15.63 -19.33 3.61
C ALA A 424 15.96 -18.41 4.79
N GLY A 425 15.33 -17.24 4.81
CA GLY A 425 15.29 -16.40 6.00
C GLY A 425 14.49 -17.09 7.12
N GLN A 426 14.80 -16.78 8.37
CA GLN A 426 14.00 -17.25 9.50
C GLN A 426 12.59 -16.66 9.43
N SER A 427 11.57 -17.47 9.73
CA SER A 427 10.17 -17.03 9.78
C SER A 427 9.89 -16.04 10.91
N SER A 428 8.82 -15.25 10.75
CA SER A 428 8.29 -14.45 11.85
C SER A 428 7.68 -15.36 12.92
N LEU A 429 7.79 -14.96 14.17
CA LEU A 429 7.04 -15.54 15.27
C LEU A 429 6.89 -14.53 16.40
N LEU A 430 5.85 -14.70 17.21
CA LEU A 430 5.68 -13.98 18.46
C LEU A 430 5.99 -14.95 19.61
N LYS A 431 6.77 -14.53 20.59
CA LYS A 431 6.88 -15.22 21.88
C LYS A 431 6.13 -14.41 22.92
N ILE A 432 5.21 -15.07 23.61
CA ILE A 432 4.48 -14.47 24.72
C ILE A 432 4.98 -15.11 26.01
N GLU A 433 5.48 -14.29 26.92
CA GLU A 433 5.96 -14.71 28.24
C GLU A 433 5.07 -14.06 29.30
N GLY A 434 4.12 -14.83 29.82
CA GLY A 434 3.28 -14.45 30.97
C GLY A 434 3.74 -15.13 32.26
N ALA A 435 2.98 -14.92 33.35
CA ALA A 435 3.31 -15.46 34.67
C ALA A 435 3.42 -17.00 34.71
N ASP A 436 2.57 -17.71 33.95
CA ASP A 436 2.39 -19.15 34.11
C ASP A 436 3.02 -19.99 32.99
N LYS A 437 3.29 -19.42 31.81
CA LYS A 437 3.93 -20.15 30.69
C LYS A 437 4.42 -19.23 29.57
N ALA A 438 5.54 -19.61 28.94
CA ALA A 438 5.96 -19.08 27.65
C ALA A 438 5.29 -19.85 26.49
N GLN A 439 4.78 -19.12 25.50
CA GLN A 439 4.19 -19.69 24.28
C GLN A 439 4.80 -19.06 23.03
N VAL A 440 4.88 -19.84 21.94
CA VAL A 440 5.38 -19.40 20.64
C VAL A 440 4.24 -19.45 19.63
N LEU A 441 3.87 -18.29 19.10
CA LEU A 441 2.78 -18.12 18.14
C LEU A 441 3.36 -18.02 16.72
N LYS A 442 3.08 -19.04 15.92
CA LYS A 442 3.49 -19.14 14.51
C LYS A 442 2.34 -18.96 13.53
N ALA A 443 1.12 -18.73 14.00
CA ALA A 443 -0.01 -18.45 13.11
C ALA A 443 0.18 -17.08 12.45
N GLU A 444 -0.03 -16.97 11.13
CA GLU A 444 0.09 -15.69 10.42
C GLU A 444 -0.85 -14.63 11.00
N VAL A 445 -2.06 -15.04 11.40
CA VAL A 445 -3.08 -14.16 11.93
C VAL A 445 -3.61 -14.75 13.23
N GLY A 446 -3.87 -13.88 14.22
CA GLY A 446 -4.56 -14.30 15.43
C GLY A 446 -4.86 -13.16 16.38
N ALA A 447 -5.50 -13.54 17.48
CA ALA A 447 -5.84 -12.65 18.57
C ALA A 447 -5.70 -13.39 19.91
N LEU A 448 -5.38 -12.66 20.97
CA LEU A 448 -5.22 -13.22 22.31
C LEU A 448 -5.39 -12.13 23.39
N ASP A 449 -6.10 -12.45 24.46
CA ASP A 449 -6.15 -11.61 25.66
C ASP A 449 -4.92 -11.83 26.54
N LEU A 450 -4.28 -10.74 26.95
CA LEU A 450 -3.04 -10.75 27.71
C LEU A 450 -3.19 -10.00 29.03
N ALA A 451 -2.60 -10.55 30.09
CA ALA A 451 -2.56 -9.91 31.40
C ALA A 451 -1.45 -8.85 31.48
N ALA A 452 -1.56 -7.94 32.45
CA ALA A 452 -0.45 -7.04 32.81
C ALA A 452 0.81 -7.84 33.21
N GLY A 453 1.99 -7.28 32.94
CA GLY A 453 3.28 -7.94 33.14
C GLY A 453 3.67 -8.92 32.02
N THR A 454 2.77 -9.22 31.08
CA THR A 454 3.08 -10.09 29.94
C THR A 454 4.10 -9.41 29.02
N LYS A 455 5.12 -10.17 28.59
CA LYS A 455 6.06 -9.74 27.55
C LYS A 455 5.68 -10.33 26.20
N ILE A 456 5.71 -9.50 25.17
CA ILE A 456 5.48 -9.87 23.77
C ILE A 456 6.79 -9.60 23.04
N GLU A 457 7.54 -10.65 22.72
CA GLU A 457 8.71 -10.57 21.86
C GLU A 457 8.29 -10.85 20.41
N VAL A 458 8.33 -9.82 19.57
CA VAL A 458 8.07 -9.93 18.14
C VAL A 458 9.40 -10.14 17.43
N LEU A 459 9.53 -11.27 16.76
CA LEU A 459 10.67 -11.62 15.92
C LEU A 459 10.20 -11.62 14.47
N THR A 460 10.46 -10.55 13.72
CA THR A 460 10.05 -10.48 12.30
C THR A 460 10.97 -11.34 11.43
N ALA A 461 10.46 -11.74 10.26
CA ALA A 461 11.19 -12.60 9.34
C ALA A 461 12.41 -11.90 8.70
N GLY A 462 13.44 -12.70 8.41
CA GLY A 462 14.54 -12.28 7.55
C GLY A 462 14.22 -12.50 6.06
N GLY A 463 15.03 -11.92 5.18
CA GLY A 463 14.93 -12.15 3.74
C GLY A 463 15.65 -13.42 3.29
N GLY A 464 15.26 -13.98 2.15
CA GLY A 464 15.95 -15.14 1.55
C GLY A 464 17.36 -14.78 1.06
N GLY A 465 18.29 -15.73 1.16
CA GLY A 465 19.62 -15.62 0.57
C GLY A 465 19.63 -15.93 -0.94
N TYR A 466 20.65 -15.47 -1.63
CA TYR A 466 20.86 -15.71 -3.06
C TYR A 466 22.16 -16.47 -3.32
N GLY A 467 22.08 -17.52 -4.13
CA GLY A 467 23.25 -18.29 -4.58
C GLY A 467 23.80 -19.21 -3.49
N PRO A 468 24.63 -20.20 -3.86
CA PRO A 468 25.21 -21.13 -2.88
C PRO A 468 26.05 -20.37 -1.84
N GLY A 469 25.92 -20.75 -0.57
CA GLY A 469 26.78 -20.24 0.49
C GLY A 469 28.26 -20.53 0.18
N LYS A 470 29.16 -19.64 0.61
CA LYS A 470 30.59 -19.97 0.60
C LYS A 470 30.78 -21.17 1.52
N GLN A 471 31.19 -22.32 0.98
CA GLN A 471 31.64 -23.44 1.80
C GLN A 471 32.76 -22.91 2.71
N SER A 472 32.51 -22.93 4.02
CA SER A 472 33.47 -22.54 5.06
C SER A 472 34.57 -23.57 5.20
#